data_AF-A0A7J7QM08-F1
#
_entry.id   AF-A0A7J7QM08-F1
#
_cell.length_a   1.000
_cell.length_b   1.000
_cell.length_c   1.000
_cell.angle_alpha   90.00
_cell.angle_beta   90.00
_cell.angle_gamma   90.00
#
_symmetry.space_group_name_H-M   'P 1'
#
loop_
_entity.id
_entity.type
_entity.pdbx_description
1 polymer ?
#
loop_
_entity_poly.entity_id
_entity_poly.type
_entity_poly.pdbx_seq_one_letter_code
_entity_poly.pdbx_strand_id
1 'polypeptide(L)'
;MQFQEVAALVIFCAVIALVLLLVLVPVSLQLPPWRRGATKWKLRLHYSGVPVVGVLAMLATGSLNGATLAAGIVGDATLKPYGILILFMALAFISTSLDMTGCFGWLVRQQCCSQNMHTVTMLQNERVDLDQRQMWAEFS
;
A
#
# COMPACT_ATOMS: atom_id res chain seq x y z
N MET A 1 16.91 11.64 24.95
CA MET A 1 16.76 10.44 24.09
C MET A 1 15.60 10.51 23.09
N GLN A 2 14.60 11.42 23.20
CA GLN A 2 13.46 11.46 22.28
C GLN A 2 13.68 12.13 20.91
N PHE A 3 14.69 13.00 20.75
CA PHE A 3 14.88 13.74 19.48
C PHE A 3 15.36 12.88 18.31
N GLN A 4 16.03 11.75 18.57
CA GLN A 4 16.54 10.85 17.52
C GLN A 4 15.41 10.08 16.82
N GLU A 5 14.38 9.68 17.56
CA GLU A 5 13.23 8.94 17.03
C GLU A 5 12.36 9.83 16.14
N VAL A 6 12.13 11.09 16.58
CA VAL A 6 11.38 12.07 15.80
C VAL A 6 12.11 12.42 14.50
N ALA A 7 13.44 12.61 14.56
CA ALA A 7 14.24 12.89 13.37
C ALA A 7 14.19 11.72 12.36
N ALA A 8 14.29 10.48 12.84
CA ALA A 8 14.20 9.29 12.00
C ALA A 8 12.83 9.18 11.30
N LEU A 9 11.74 9.45 12.02
CA LEU A 9 10.38 9.42 11.46
C LEU A 9 10.19 10.52 10.40
N VAL A 10 10.66 11.74 10.67
CA VAL A 10 10.57 12.86 9.71
C VAL A 10 11.36 12.56 8.44
N ILE A 11 12.58 12.02 8.56
CA ILE A 11 13.40 11.64 7.41
C ILE A 11 12.70 10.53 6.62
N PHE A 12 12.18 9.50 7.29
CA PHE A 12 11.47 8.40 6.64
C PHE A 12 10.22 8.88 5.89
N CYS A 13 9.39 9.72 6.52
CA CYS A 13 8.22 10.33 5.89
C CYS A 13 8.60 11.23 4.72
N ALA A 14 9.66 12.04 4.84
CA ALA A 14 10.12 12.92 3.77
C ALA A 14 10.62 12.12 2.56
N VAL A 15 11.38 11.04 2.79
CA VAL A 15 11.85 10.14 1.73
C VAL A 15 10.67 9.44 1.05
N ILE A 16 9.70 8.93 1.81
CA ILE A 16 8.50 8.30 1.24
C ILE A 16 7.70 9.30 0.40
N ALA A 17 7.47 10.51 0.92
CA ALA A 17 6.75 11.57 0.20
C ALA A 17 7.49 11.97 -1.08
N LEU A 18 8.82 12.10 -1.02
CA LEU A 18 9.66 12.39 -2.18
C LEU A 18 9.60 11.27 -3.22
N VAL A 19 9.69 10.01 -2.81
CA VAL A 19 9.59 8.84 -3.70
C VAL A 19 8.20 8.75 -4.31
N LEU A 20 7.13 8.91 -3.52
CA LEU A 20 5.76 8.96 -4.03
C LEU A 20 5.59 10.10 -5.02
N LEU A 21 6.07 11.30 -4.71
CA LEU A 21 5.99 12.44 -5.61
C LEU A 21 6.77 12.18 -6.91
N LEU A 22 7.97 11.60 -6.83
CA LEU A 22 8.77 11.25 -8.00
C LEU A 22 8.11 10.15 -8.85
N VAL A 23 7.41 9.21 -8.23
CA VAL A 23 6.71 8.11 -8.90
C VAL A 23 5.37 8.55 -9.49
N LEU A 24 4.62 9.42 -8.80
CA LEU A 24 3.32 9.92 -9.26
C LEU A 24 3.45 11.04 -10.29
N VAL A 25 4.49 11.87 -10.21
CA VAL A 25 4.74 12.90 -11.23
C VAL A 25 5.35 12.22 -12.44
N PRO A 26 4.65 12.19 -13.60
CA PRO A 26 5.19 11.57 -14.80
C PRO A 26 6.47 12.31 -15.18
N VAL A 27 7.61 11.61 -15.09
CA VAL A 27 8.91 12.12 -15.52
C VAL A 27 8.86 12.38 -17.02
N SER A 28 8.57 13.62 -17.39
CA SER A 28 8.59 14.10 -18.76
C SER A 28 10.03 14.43 -19.16
N LEU A 29 10.78 13.39 -19.49
CA LEU A 29 12.14 13.53 -20.04
C LEU A 29 12.07 14.19 -21.43
N GLN A 30 12.24 15.50 -21.46
CA GLN A 30 12.57 16.23 -22.68
C GLN A 30 14.05 16.02 -22.98
N LEU A 31 14.37 15.02 -23.79
CA LEU A 31 15.75 14.77 -24.22
C LEU A 31 16.24 15.95 -25.07
N PRO A 32 17.41 16.56 -24.76
CA PRO A 32 18.00 17.57 -25.61
C PRO A 32 18.40 16.96 -26.97
N PRO A 33 18.27 17.70 -28.09
CA PRO A 33 18.52 17.17 -29.42
C PRO A 33 20.01 16.80 -29.60
N TRP A 34 20.31 15.51 -29.71
CA TRP A 34 21.68 14.97 -29.84
C TRP A 34 22.38 15.40 -31.16
N ARG A 35 21.64 15.83 -32.19
CA ARG A 35 22.22 16.34 -33.44
C ARG A 35 21.56 17.64 -33.88
N ARG A 36 22.37 18.54 -34.47
CA ARG A 36 22.09 19.92 -34.91
C ARG A 36 21.02 20.08 -36.02
N GLY A 37 20.05 19.17 -36.11
CA GLY A 37 18.95 19.19 -37.09
C GLY A 37 17.86 18.14 -36.85
N ALA A 38 17.86 17.43 -35.71
CA ALA A 38 16.82 16.46 -35.41
C ALA A 38 15.65 17.12 -34.63
N THR A 39 14.43 16.89 -35.11
CA THR A 39 13.17 17.36 -34.53
C THR A 39 13.04 16.94 -33.05
N LYS A 40 12.36 17.75 -32.24
CA LYS A 40 12.15 17.46 -30.81
C LYS A 40 11.31 16.19 -30.65
N TRP A 41 11.91 15.12 -30.16
CA TRP A 41 11.19 13.87 -29.87
C TRP A 41 10.48 13.99 -28.52
N LYS A 42 9.15 14.11 -28.53
CA LYS A 42 8.34 13.98 -27.31
C LYS A 42 8.06 12.50 -27.07
N LEU A 43 8.94 11.82 -26.31
CA LEU A 43 8.69 10.45 -25.89
C LEU A 43 7.80 10.46 -24.65
N ARG A 44 6.51 10.16 -24.82
CA ARG A 44 5.62 9.86 -23.69
C ARG A 44 5.86 8.42 -23.26
N LEU A 45 6.80 8.22 -22.34
CA LEU A 45 6.99 6.94 -21.69
C LEU A 45 5.77 6.66 -20.79
N HIS A 46 4.97 5.67 -21.18
CA HIS A 46 3.99 5.08 -20.25
C HIS A 46 4.75 4.42 -19.10
N TYR A 47 4.22 4.52 -17.87
CA TYR A 47 4.80 3.97 -16.65
C TYR A 47 5.21 2.49 -16.80
N SER A 48 4.43 1.70 -17.53
CA SER A 48 4.72 0.29 -17.83
C SER A 48 6.00 0.05 -18.66
N GLY A 49 6.44 1.03 -19.47
CA GLY A 49 7.59 0.88 -20.38
C GLY A 49 8.91 1.37 -19.80
N VAL A 50 8.88 2.17 -18.73
CA VAL A 50 10.06 2.73 -18.06
C VAL A 50 11.06 1.65 -17.60
N PRO A 51 10.66 0.57 -16.89
CA PRO A 51 11.61 -0.44 -16.46
C PRO A 51 12.25 -1.19 -17.64
N VAL A 52 11.50 -1.45 -18.71
CA VAL A 52 12.01 -2.13 -19.90
C VAL A 52 13.05 -1.26 -20.61
N VAL A 53 12.78 0.03 -20.77
CA VAL A 53 13.73 0.99 -21.35
C VAL A 53 14.98 1.16 -20.46
N GLY A 54 14.81 1.12 -19.13
CA GLY A 54 15.94 1.13 -18.19
C GLY A 54 16.87 -0.07 -18.35
N VAL A 55 16.31 -1.28 -18.46
CA VAL A 55 17.10 -2.50 -18.72
C VAL A 55 17.79 -2.45 -20.07
N LEU A 56 17.10 -2.00 -21.13
CA LEU A 56 17.69 -1.83 -22.46
C LEU A 56 18.83 -0.82 -22.47
N ALA A 57 18.68 0.30 -21.76
CA ALA A 57 19.73 1.30 -21.62
C ALA A 57 20.95 0.76 -20.85
N MET A 58 20.73 0.03 -19.75
CA MET A 58 21.80 -0.62 -18.99
C MET A 58 22.54 -1.69 -19.81
N LEU A 59 21.82 -2.46 -20.63
CA LEU A 59 22.39 -3.46 -21.51
C LEU A 59 23.20 -2.82 -22.66
N ALA A 60 22.69 -1.73 -23.23
CA ALA A 60 23.40 -0.95 -24.26
C ALA A 60 24.67 -0.29 -23.72
N THR A 61 24.70 0.11 -22.44
CA THR A 61 25.87 0.72 -21.79
C THR A 61 26.86 -0.33 -21.29
N GLY A 62 26.55 -1.62 -21.43
CA GLY A 62 27.40 -2.73 -20.97
C GLY A 62 27.51 -2.84 -19.45
N SER A 63 26.69 -2.09 -18.70
CA SER A 63 26.69 -2.12 -17.22
C SER A 63 26.05 -3.40 -16.67
N LEU A 64 25.21 -4.06 -17.47
CA LEU A 64 24.54 -5.31 -17.12
C LEU A 64 24.74 -6.33 -18.26
N ASN A 65 25.37 -7.46 -17.96
CA ASN A 65 25.52 -8.55 -18.91
C ASN A 65 24.24 -9.40 -18.97
N GLY A 66 23.91 -9.95 -20.14
CA GLY A 66 22.68 -10.76 -20.33
C GLY A 66 22.61 -11.99 -19.42
N ALA A 67 23.78 -12.56 -19.08
CA ALA A 67 23.89 -13.65 -18.11
C ALA A 67 23.52 -13.21 -16.68
N THR A 68 23.89 -11.99 -16.28
CA THR A 68 23.53 -11.40 -14.98
C THR A 68 22.04 -11.09 -14.91
N LEU A 69 21.46 -10.62 -16.01
CA LEU A 69 20.01 -10.41 -16.12
C LEU A 69 19.25 -11.74 -16.00
N ALA A 70 19.70 -12.79 -16.70
CA ALA A 70 19.10 -14.11 -16.62
C ALA A 70 19.23 -14.71 -15.20
N ALA A 71 20.38 -14.56 -14.54
CA ALA A 71 20.58 -15.00 -13.16
C ALA A 71 19.69 -14.23 -12.18
N GLY A 72 19.50 -12.93 -12.38
CA GLY A 72 18.60 -12.09 -11.57
C GLY A 72 17.12 -12.44 -11.76
N ILE A 73 16.75 -12.90 -12.96
CA ILE A 73 15.39 -13.35 -13.28
C ILE A 73 15.15 -14.76 -12.72
N VAL A 74 16.00 -15.72 -13.04
CA VAL A 74 15.84 -17.13 -12.62
C VAL A 74 15.99 -17.30 -11.11
N GLY A 75 16.82 -16.46 -10.49
CA GLY A 75 17.16 -16.52 -9.06
C GLY A 75 18.12 -17.67 -8.75
N ASP A 76 18.84 -17.55 -7.64
CA ASP A 76 19.69 -18.62 -7.11
C ASP A 76 18.90 -19.53 -6.15
N ALA A 77 19.48 -20.63 -5.69
CA ALA A 77 18.84 -21.63 -4.84
C ALA A 77 18.23 -21.06 -3.53
N THR A 78 18.71 -19.91 -3.08
CA THR A 78 18.38 -19.33 -1.77
C THR A 78 17.17 -18.38 -1.79
N LEU A 79 16.97 -17.58 -2.86
CA LEU A 79 15.85 -16.62 -2.96
C LEU A 79 15.43 -16.40 -4.43
N LYS A 80 14.17 -16.74 -4.74
CA LYS A 80 13.56 -16.54 -6.06
C LYS A 80 12.65 -15.30 -6.06
N PRO A 81 12.98 -14.22 -6.79
CA PRO A 81 12.21 -12.97 -6.81
C PRO A 81 10.73 -13.18 -7.19
N TYR A 82 10.46 -14.15 -8.06
CA TYR A 82 9.10 -14.52 -8.46
C TYR A 82 8.19 -14.91 -7.30
N GLY A 83 8.70 -15.56 -6.25
CA GLY A 83 7.89 -15.94 -5.10
C GLY A 83 7.29 -14.71 -4.41
N ILE A 84 8.08 -13.65 -4.29
CA ILE A 84 7.64 -12.38 -3.69
C ILE A 84 6.67 -11.67 -4.63
N LEU A 85 6.93 -11.66 -5.94
CA LEU A 85 6.04 -11.05 -6.93
C LEU A 85 4.67 -11.74 -6.97
N ILE A 86 4.64 -13.07 -6.97
CA ILE A 86 3.41 -13.85 -6.96
C ILE A 86 2.66 -13.64 -5.64
N LEU A 87 3.37 -13.60 -4.50
CA LEU A 87 2.76 -13.30 -3.21
C LEU A 87 2.11 -11.91 -3.19
N PHE A 88 2.81 -10.90 -3.71
CA PHE A 88 2.28 -9.54 -3.78
C PHE A 88 1.09 -9.44 -4.73
N MET A 89 1.16 -10.12 -5.88
CA MET A 89 0.04 -10.20 -6.84
C MET A 89 -1.18 -10.92 -6.25
N ALA A 90 -0.97 -12.00 -5.50
CA ALA A 90 -2.04 -12.71 -4.81
C ALA A 90 -2.70 -11.82 -3.74
N LEU A 91 -1.91 -11.09 -2.96
CA LEU A 91 -2.43 -10.14 -1.96
C LEU A 91 -3.24 -9.02 -2.63
N ALA A 92 -2.73 -8.44 -3.70
CA ALA A 92 -3.44 -7.42 -4.47
C ALA A 92 -4.77 -7.97 -5.02
N PHE A 93 -4.76 -9.17 -5.59
CA PHE A 93 -5.97 -9.82 -6.11
C PHE A 93 -7.01 -10.08 -5.01
N ILE A 94 -6.59 -10.59 -3.85
CA ILE A 94 -7.48 -10.80 -2.70
C ILE A 94 -8.04 -9.45 -2.21
N SER A 95 -7.20 -8.43 -2.08
CA SER A 95 -7.62 -7.09 -1.65
C SER A 95 -8.63 -6.46 -2.60
N THR A 96 -8.42 -6.55 -3.91
CA THR A 96 -9.37 -6.03 -4.90
C THR A 96 -10.68 -6.83 -4.90
N SER A 97 -10.61 -8.15 -4.77
CA SER A 97 -11.81 -9.00 -4.69
C SER A 97 -12.60 -8.72 -3.41
N LEU A 98 -11.92 -8.44 -2.30
CA LEU A 98 -12.54 -8.10 -1.02
C LEU A 98 -13.22 -6.72 -1.07
N ASP A 99 -12.63 -5.77 -1.80
CA ASP A 99 -13.21 -4.45 -2.03
C ASP A 99 -14.47 -4.54 -2.90
N MET A 100 -14.40 -5.27 -4.02
CA MET A 100 -15.54 -5.46 -4.92
C MET A 100 -16.72 -6.21 -4.29
N THR A 101 -16.46 -7.15 -3.37
CA THR A 101 -17.51 -7.90 -2.66
C THR A 101 -18.19 -7.12 -1.55
N GLY A 102 -17.67 -5.93 -1.19
CA GLY A 102 -18.20 -5.15 -0.06
C GLY A 102 -17.99 -5.83 1.29
N CYS A 103 -17.00 -6.74 1.38
CA CYS A 103 -16.70 -7.50 2.61
C CYS A 103 -16.35 -6.57 3.79
N PHE A 104 -15.66 -5.45 3.53
CA PHE A 104 -15.45 -4.41 4.54
C PHE A 104 -16.76 -3.79 5.06
N GLY A 105 -17.73 -3.56 4.17
CA GLY A 105 -19.06 -3.08 4.55
C GLY A 105 -19.81 -4.11 5.41
N TRP A 106 -19.65 -5.41 5.11
CA TRP A 106 -20.21 -6.48 5.94
C TRP A 106 -19.55 -6.54 7.32
N LEU A 107 -18.22 -6.44 7.41
CA LEU A 107 -17.47 -6.44 8.67
C LEU A 107 -17.85 -5.25 9.56
N VAL A 108 -17.97 -4.05 9.01
CA VAL A 108 -18.40 -2.86 9.77
C VAL A 108 -19.81 -3.06 10.32
N ARG A 109 -20.72 -3.65 9.52
CA ARG A 109 -22.09 -3.95 9.97
C ARG A 109 -22.11 -5.01 11.07
N GLN A 110 -21.29 -6.05 10.96
CA GLN A 110 -21.16 -7.10 11.98
C GLN A 110 -20.63 -6.52 13.29
N GLN A 111 -19.60 -5.67 13.23
CA GLN A 111 -19.03 -5.02 14.40
C GLN A 111 -20.06 -4.11 15.09
N CYS A 112 -20.86 -3.37 14.32
CA CYS A 112 -21.93 -2.53 14.84
C CYS A 112 -23.02 -3.37 15.53
N CYS A 113 -23.43 -4.48 14.90
CA CYS A 113 -24.43 -5.38 15.47
C CYS A 113 -23.92 -6.07 16.76
N SER A 114 -22.63 -6.46 16.78
CA SER A 114 -21.99 -7.05 17.94
C SER A 114 -21.85 -6.07 19.11
N GLN A 115 -21.46 -4.82 18.86
CA GLN A 115 -21.41 -3.75 19.86
C GLN A 115 -22.79 -3.42 20.41
N ASN A 116 -23.78 -3.28 19.53
CA ASN A 116 -25.16 -2.98 19.91
C ASN A 116 -25.74 -4.04 20.87
N MET A 117 -25.40 -5.32 20.68
CA MET A 117 -25.81 -6.39 21.59
C MET A 117 -25.27 -6.18 23.02
N HIS A 118 -24.00 -5.80 23.16
CA HIS A 118 -23.41 -5.51 24.49
C HIS A 118 -24.02 -4.26 25.13
N THR A 119 -24.27 -3.20 24.34
CA THR A 119 -24.90 -1.97 24.86
C THR A 119 -26.33 -2.21 25.32
N VAL A 120 -27.13 -2.97 24.55
CA VAL A 120 -28.52 -3.30 24.93
C VAL A 120 -28.55 -4.15 26.22
N THR A 121 -27.58 -5.06 26.40
CA THR A 121 -27.50 -5.88 27.62
C THR A 121 -27.17 -5.04 28.85
N MET A 122 -26.28 -4.05 28.74
CA MET A 122 -25.93 -3.13 29.83
C MET A 122 -27.10 -2.22 30.22
N LEU A 123 -27.83 -1.68 29.24
CA LEU A 123 -29.01 -0.84 29.49
C LEU A 123 -30.15 -1.63 30.11
N GLN A 124 -30.34 -2.89 29.70
CA GLN A 124 -31.31 -3.78 30.31
C GLN A 124 -30.96 -4.05 31.78
N ASN A 125 -29.67 -4.27 32.08
CA ASN A 125 -29.19 -4.50 33.44
C ASN A 125 -29.36 -3.26 34.34
N GLU A 126 -29.07 -2.06 33.83
CA GLU A 126 -29.26 -0.80 34.55
C GLU A 126 -30.74 -0.49 34.82
N ARG A 127 -31.64 -0.81 33.87
CA ARG A 127 -33.09 -0.66 34.09
C ARG A 127 -33.62 -1.59 35.18
N VAL A 128 -33.14 -2.83 35.24
CA VAL A 128 -33.53 -3.78 36.30
C VAL A 128 -33.04 -3.31 37.67
N ASP A 129 -31.85 -2.70 37.75
CA ASP A 129 -31.30 -2.19 39.01
C ASP A 129 -32.07 -0.96 39.53
N LEU A 130 -32.55 -0.10 38.62
CA LEU A 130 -33.40 1.05 38.98
C LEU A 130 -34.79 0.63 39.46
N ASP A 131 -35.39 -0.37 38.83
CA ASP A 131 -36.71 -0.90 39.22
C ASP A 131 -36.64 -1.54 40.62
N GLN A 132 -35.55 -2.27 40.90
CA GLN A 132 -35.25 -2.77 42.25
C GLN A 132 -35.15 -1.64 43.26
N ARG A 133 -34.39 -0.57 42.98
CA ARG A 133 -34.27 0.57 43.90
C ARG A 133 -35.60 1.29 44.17
N GLN A 134 -36.49 1.38 43.18
CA GLN A 134 -37.80 1.97 43.37
C GLN A 134 -38.68 1.10 44.30
N MET A 135 -38.64 -0.22 44.17
CA MET A 135 -39.36 -1.12 45.09
C MET A 135 -38.88 -0.99 46.55
N TRP A 136 -37.58 -0.82 46.77
CA TRP A 136 -37.04 -0.60 48.13
C TRP A 136 -37.45 0.76 48.72
N ALA A 137 -37.69 1.77 47.89
CA ALA A 137 -38.11 3.10 48.32
C ALA A 137 -39.62 3.19 48.66
N GLU A 138 -40.46 2.31 48.11
CA GLU A 138 -41.89 2.23 48.47
C GLU A 138 -42.15 1.45 49.77
N PHE A 139 -41.19 0.64 50.22
CA PHE A 139 -41.30 -0.17 51.45
C PHE A 139 -40.72 0.49 52.71
N SER A 140 -40.14 1.70 52.59
CA SER A 140 -39.60 2.51 53.70
C SER A 140 -40.47 3.73 53.99
#